data_AF-A0AA50DW89-F1
#
_entry.id   AF-A0AA50DW89-F1
#
_cell.length_a   1.000
_cell.length_b   1.000
_cell.length_c   1.000
_cell.angle_alpha   90.00
_cell.angle_beta   90.00
_cell.angle_gamma   90.00
#
_symmetry.space_group_name_H-M   'P 1'
#
loop_
_entity.id
_entity.type
_entity.pdbx_description
1 polymer ?
#
loop_
_entity_poly.entity_id
_entity_poly.type
_entity_poly.pdbx_seq_one_letter_code
_entity_poly.pdbx_strand_id
1 'polypeptide(L)'
;MPGQSTKSTLIIGYGNTLRGDDGVGRYLAEEIAQQNWPHCRVISTHQLTPELAEAVAAVDRVIFIDAQLQESANEPSVEVVP
;
A
#
# COMPACT_ATOMS: atom_id res chain seq x y z
N MET A 1 16.18 24.75 -3.23
CA MET A 1 16.23 23.31 -3.52
C MET A 1 15.18 23.03 -4.60
N PRO A 2 15.50 22.34 -5.71
CA PRO A 2 14.57 22.11 -6.80
C PRO A 2 13.40 21.22 -6.35
N GLY A 3 12.25 21.40 -7.01
CA GLY A 3 10.91 21.01 -6.58
C GLY A 3 10.73 19.56 -6.15
N GLN A 4 10.38 19.36 -4.89
CA GLN A 4 9.78 18.11 -4.42
C GLN A 4 8.28 18.21 -4.71
N SER A 5 7.81 17.42 -5.67
CA SER A 5 6.40 17.33 -6.03
C SER A 5 5.55 17.01 -4.79
N THR A 6 4.63 17.90 -4.42
CA THR A 6 3.70 17.76 -3.27
C THR A 6 2.58 16.77 -3.56
N LYS A 7 2.89 15.63 -4.20
CA LYS A 7 1.89 14.66 -4.60
C LYS A 7 1.35 13.90 -3.40
N SER A 8 0.04 13.96 -3.23
CA SER A 8 -0.68 13.16 -2.25
C SER A 8 -0.58 11.68 -2.61
N THR A 9 -0.17 10.87 -1.65
CA THR A 9 -0.01 9.42 -1.82
C THR A 9 -0.94 8.67 -0.88
N LEU A 10 -1.65 7.69 -1.40
CA LEU A 10 -2.39 6.70 -0.63
C LEU A 10 -1.66 5.36 -0.68
N ILE A 11 -1.35 4.80 0.48
CA ILE A 11 -0.81 3.44 0.60
C ILE A 11 -1.92 2.55 1.13
N ILE A 12 -2.19 1.44 0.45
CA ILE A 12 -3.19 0.45 0.86
C ILE A 12 -2.48 -0.89 1.01
N GLY A 13 -2.27 -1.30 2.26
CA GLY A 13 -1.85 -2.65 2.58
C GLY A 13 -3.05 -3.53 2.84
N TYR A 14 -3.12 -4.66 2.15
CA TYR A 14 -4.20 -5.63 2.31
C TYR A 14 -3.71 -7.07 2.43
N GLY A 15 -4.62 -7.98 2.76
CA GLY A 15 -4.31 -9.40 2.94
C GLY A 15 -4.91 -10.01 4.20
N ASN A 16 -4.85 -11.35 4.32
CA ASN A 16 -5.47 -12.09 5.42
C ASN A 16 -4.46 -12.52 6.50
N THR A 17 -4.51 -11.86 7.66
CA THR A 17 -3.67 -12.22 8.82
C THR A 17 -3.91 -13.63 9.37
N LEU A 18 -5.05 -14.26 9.02
CA LEU A 18 -5.35 -15.65 9.39
C LEU A 18 -4.74 -16.68 8.42
N ARG A 19 -4.15 -16.24 7.30
CA ARG A 19 -3.53 -17.09 6.27
C ARG A 19 -2.00 -17.01 6.27
N GLY A 20 -1.41 -16.80 7.44
CA GLY A 20 0.05 -16.69 7.58
C GLY A 20 0.58 -15.45 6.89
N ASP A 21 1.52 -15.63 5.97
CA ASP A 21 2.24 -14.54 5.30
C ASP A 21 1.35 -13.69 4.37
N ASP A 22 0.14 -14.17 4.04
CA ASP A 22 -0.89 -13.38 3.35
C ASP A 22 -1.22 -12.07 4.10
N GLY A 23 -0.96 -11.99 5.41
CA GLY A 23 -1.13 -10.77 6.21
C GLY A 23 -0.03 -9.70 6.04
N VAL A 24 1.02 -9.95 5.25
CA VAL A 24 2.20 -9.07 5.19
C VAL A 24 1.86 -7.65 4.72
N GLY A 25 0.92 -7.50 3.78
CA GLY A 25 0.51 -6.18 3.29
C GLY A 25 -0.08 -5.32 4.40
N ARG A 26 -0.91 -5.91 5.27
CA ARG A 26 -1.47 -5.24 6.45
C ARG A 26 -0.40 -4.85 7.47
N TYR A 27 0.52 -5.76 7.76
CA TYR A 27 1.62 -5.51 8.70
C TYR A 27 2.50 -4.33 8.22
N LEU A 28 2.86 -4.32 6.93
CA LEU A 28 3.63 -3.22 6.35
C LEU A 28 2.87 -1.88 6.39
N ALA A 29 1.57 -1.88 6.09
CA ALA A 29 0.76 -0.66 6.19
C ALA A 29 0.70 -0.12 7.63
N GLU A 30 0.59 -0.99 8.63
CA GLU A 30 0.60 -0.59 10.04
C GLU A 30 1.94 0.01 10.47
N GLU A 31 3.06 -0.56 10.01
CA GLU A 31 4.41 -0.02 10.27
C GLU A 31 4.67 1.31 9.54
N ILE A 32 4.22 1.45 8.28
CA ILE A 32 4.35 2.69 7.52
C ILE A 32 3.49 3.80 8.13
N ALA A 33 2.28 3.47 8.61
CA ALA A 33 1.41 4.43 9.27
C ALA A 33 2.08 5.09 10.48
N GLN A 34 2.92 4.37 11.22
CA GLN A 34 3.66 4.91 12.37
C GLN A 34 4.71 5.97 11.98
N GLN A 35 5.16 5.98 10.71
CA GLN A 35 6.17 6.92 10.24
C GLN A 35 5.63 8.35 10.02
N ASN A 36 4.31 8.53 9.95
CA ASN A 36 3.64 9.82 9.80
C ASN A 36 4.23 10.70 8.68
N TRP A 37 4.51 10.12 7.51
CA TRP A 37 5.08 10.87 6.39
C TRP A 37 4.13 11.96 5.89
N PRO A 38 4.64 13.18 5.60
CA PRO A 38 3.82 14.25 5.08
C PRO A 38 3.23 13.88 3.72
N HIS A 39 1.98 14.29 3.48
CA HIS A 39 1.23 14.00 2.24
C HIS A 39 1.00 12.50 1.95
N CYS A 40 1.20 11.63 2.94
CA CYS A 40 0.95 10.20 2.84
C CYS A 40 -0.23 9.81 3.73
N ARG A 41 -1.24 9.16 3.16
CA ARG A 41 -2.30 8.49 3.91
C ARG A 41 -2.11 6.98 3.77
N VAL A 42 -2.29 6.23 4.85
CA VAL A 42 -2.09 4.78 4.87
C VAL A 42 -3.36 4.09 5.35
N ILE A 43 -3.75 3.01 4.68
CA ILE A 43 -4.91 2.17 5.00
C ILE A 43 -4.44 0.72 5.13
N SER A 44 -4.74 0.09 6.27
CA SER A 44 -4.61 -1.36 6.49
C SER A 44 -6.00 -1.98 6.43
N THR A 45 -6.24 -2.91 5.50
CA THR A 45 -7.55 -3.56 5.31
C THR A 45 -7.40 -5.05 5.03
N HIS A 46 -8.45 -5.85 5.21
CA HIS A 46 -8.42 -7.27 4.88
C HIS A 46 -8.54 -7.50 3.37
N GLN A 47 -9.42 -6.74 2.72
CA GLN A 47 -9.70 -6.80 1.29
C GLN A 47 -9.85 -5.41 0.71
N LEU A 48 -9.60 -5.28 -0.59
CA LEU A 48 -9.96 -4.08 -1.35
C LEU A 48 -11.48 -4.08 -1.54
N THR A 49 -12.14 -3.05 -1.02
CA THR A 49 -13.60 -2.90 -1.11
C THR A 49 -13.96 -1.70 -2.00
N PRO A 50 -15.16 -1.67 -2.62
CA PRO A 50 -15.59 -0.55 -3.46
C PRO A 50 -15.56 0.82 -2.78
N GLU A 51 -15.72 0.87 -1.45
CA GLU A 51 -15.70 2.09 -0.65
C GLU A 51 -14.33 2.80 -0.68
N LEU A 52 -13.26 2.07 -1.01
CA LEU A 52 -11.93 2.66 -1.19
C LEU A 52 -11.80 3.47 -2.48
N ALA A 53 -12.73 3.33 -3.44
CA ALA A 53 -12.66 4.01 -4.73
C ALA A 53 -12.64 5.55 -4.58
N GLU A 54 -13.44 6.09 -3.66
CA GLU A 54 -13.44 7.52 -3.37
C GLU A 54 -12.07 7.98 -2.83
N ALA A 55 -11.49 7.21 -1.91
CA ALA A 55 -10.18 7.49 -1.34
C ALA A 55 -9.06 7.45 -2.39
N VAL A 56 -9.13 6.49 -3.32
CA VAL A 56 -8.21 6.33 -4.46
C VAL A 56 -8.32 7.50 -5.44
N ALA A 57 -9.54 7.93 -5.77
CA ALA A 57 -9.76 9.05 -6.70
C ALA A 57 -9.30 10.41 -6.16
N ALA A 58 -9.17 10.55 -4.84
CA ALA A 58 -8.81 11.80 -4.18
C ALA A 58 -7.30 12.06 -4.08
N VAL A 59 -6.44 11.19 -4.60
CA VAL A 59 -4.97 11.31 -4.49
C VAL A 59 -4.25 11.25 -5.82
N ASP A 60 -3.02 11.76 -5.86
CA ASP A 60 -2.19 11.77 -7.07
C ASP A 60 -1.53 10.42 -7.36
N ARG A 61 -1.40 9.57 -6.34
CA ARG A 61 -0.72 8.27 -6.42
C ARG A 61 -1.34 7.29 -5.42
N VAL A 62 -1.51 6.04 -5.87
CA VAL A 62 -1.83 4.92 -4.99
C VAL A 62 -0.73 3.87 -5.06
N ILE A 63 -0.38 3.30 -3.91
CA ILE A 63 0.53 2.17 -3.77
C ILE A 63 -0.24 1.05 -3.08
N PHE A 64 -0.36 -0.09 -3.76
CA PHE A 64 -0.96 -1.31 -3.22
C PHE A 64 0.14 -2.22 -2.69
N ILE A 65 -0.06 -2.81 -1.51
CA ILE A 65 0.86 -3.75 -0.87
C ILE A 65 0.08 -5.02 -0.52
N ASP A 66 0.52 -6.15 -1.07
CA ASP A 66 -0.11 -7.47 -0.87
C ASP A 66 0.97 -8.56 -0.80
N ALA A 67 0.58 -9.72 -0.27
CA ALA A 67 1.36 -10.94 -0.42
C ALA A 67 1.18 -11.50 -1.83
N GLN A 68 2.28 -11.86 -2.49
CA GLN A 68 2.23 -12.58 -3.76
C GLN A 68 2.96 -13.92 -3.62
N LEU A 69 2.40 -14.95 -4.25
CA LEU A 69 3.14 -16.21 -4.46
C LEU A 69 4.12 -16.00 -5.60
N GLN A 70 5.42 -16.12 -5.30
CA GLN A 70 6.48 -15.98 -6.28
C GLN A 70 7.13 -17.34 -6.53
N GLU A 71 7.15 -17.80 -7.78
CA GLU A 71 7.63 -19.14 -8.12
C GLU A 71 9.16 -19.27 -8.09
N SER A 72 9.93 -18.16 -8.15
CA SER A 72 11.37 -18.25 -8.49
C SER A 72 12.33 -17.28 -7.79
N ALA A 73 11.89 -16.45 -6.84
CA ALA A 73 12.82 -15.70 -5.96
C ALA A 73 12.11 -15.22 -4.69
N ASN A 74 12.83 -15.19 -3.57
CA ASN A 74 12.34 -14.76 -2.25
C ASN A 74 12.49 -13.23 -2.05
N GLU A 75 12.36 -12.45 -3.12
CA GLU A 75 12.59 -10.99 -3.13
C GLU A 75 11.30 -10.24 -3.48
N PRO A 76 11.00 -9.12 -2.81
CA PRO A 76 9.82 -8.31 -3.13
C PRO A 76 9.93 -7.73 -4.54
N SER A 77 8.84 -7.80 -5.32
CA SER A 77 8.76 -7.13 -6.63
C SER A 77 7.94 -5.84 -6.57
N VAL A 78 8.28 -4.88 -7.42
CA VAL A 78 7.53 -3.62 -7.58
C VAL A 78 7.09 -3.49 -9.05
N GLU A 79 5.79 -3.43 -9.29
CA GLU A 79 5.21 -3.10 -10.58
C GLU A 79 4.65 -1.67 -10.53
N VAL A 80 5.02 -0.84 -11.52
CA VAL A 80 4.53 0.53 -11.63
C VAL A 80 3.60 0.62 -12.83
N VAL A 81 2.32 0.84 -12.56
CA VAL A 81 1.28 1.03 -13.58
C VAL A 81 1.08 2.54 -13.81
N PRO A 82 1.01 3.01 -15.06
CA PRO A 82 0.84 4.43 -15.40
C PRO A 82 -0.50 5.02 -14.97
#